data_AF-T5LP30-F1
#
_entry.id   AF-T5LP30-F1
#
_cell.length_a   1.000
_cell.length_b   1.000
_cell.length_c   1.000
_cell.angle_alpha   90.00
_cell.angle_beta   90.00
_cell.angle_gamma   90.00
#
_symmetry.space_group_name_H-M   'P 1'
#
loop_
_entity.id
_entity.type
_entity.pdbx_description
1 polymer ?
#
loop_
_entity_poly.entity_id
_entity_poly.type
_entity_poly.pdbx_seq_one_letter_code
_entity_poly.pdbx_strand_id
1 'polypeptide(L)'
;MAYFLTIYIHPMQGNIPHAFLGLTHTHPDELDKLKDVDIYKYQVGYDSDKPTLIHVKDKWYNNIYPSILDSNFGDEGFWGFAPVKSKTSHWGVVFENNQYIPKWHDNFQQYTYIDKRPLSTFWQQNRCVFEVSQEQYEKLLDSIKTEVEQTKKRTPNLKQDDTQLDNPIENLYYNSNPVNTHPYHNCVTWVLNKLDSIGIEIIDNEEWLPDNISTRDSLLQKFHYLQYLYAVFRKFQSIDSNLESITGAKAFRTWARSMTQNKIFCALRIEGDITKGLDISTECKRTITQNQKYYENKLKDFITKSSDFMRVYNRINEQLERLLTKVKNLGYTNIQGDFTFIMWSDELQTRMLLDSKHRDTNTQEYTAYPIEQIDPNIPACNWTLNHNASFILILRDEMLCRAVYKNYHYPNMSESFIDSINKSHIAILSGKDDLRYWSQSLHALRKSVVYEEGI
;
A
#
# COMPACT_ATOMS: atom_id res chain seq x y z
N MET A 1 11.41 -0.99 -18.41
CA MET A 1 12.25 -1.82 -17.52
C MET A 1 11.46 -2.10 -16.26
N ALA A 2 11.72 -3.20 -15.56
CA ALA A 2 11.07 -3.49 -14.28
C ALA A 2 11.87 -2.87 -13.14
N TYR A 3 11.19 -2.40 -12.11
CA TYR A 3 11.79 -1.74 -10.95
C TYR A 3 11.30 -2.44 -9.69
N PHE A 4 12.21 -2.80 -8.78
CA PHE A 4 11.88 -3.58 -7.60
C PHE A 4 12.33 -2.89 -6.32
N LEU A 5 11.41 -2.83 -5.37
CA LEU A 5 11.68 -2.42 -3.99
C LEU A 5 11.62 -3.65 -3.11
N THR A 6 12.61 -3.82 -2.24
CA THR A 6 12.66 -4.96 -1.33
C THR A 6 12.88 -4.51 0.09
N ILE A 7 11.97 -4.86 0.99
CA ILE A 7 12.23 -4.76 2.43
C ILE A 7 13.01 -6.00 2.85
N TYR A 8 14.14 -5.81 3.52
CA TYR A 8 14.90 -6.89 4.15
C TYR A 8 14.82 -6.79 5.67
N ILE A 9 14.71 -7.94 6.33
CA ILE A 9 14.78 -8.05 7.79
C ILE A 9 16.01 -8.83 8.19
N HIS A 10 16.82 -8.21 9.04
CA HIS A 10 17.90 -8.88 9.73
C HIS A 10 17.40 -9.47 11.07
N PRO A 11 17.51 -10.80 11.29
CA PRO A 11 17.09 -11.43 12.53
C PRO A 11 17.83 -10.82 13.73
N MET A 12 17.09 -10.25 14.68
CA MET A 12 17.66 -9.39 15.73
C MET A 12 18.52 -10.17 16.74
N GLN A 13 19.83 -9.95 16.67
CA GLN A 13 20.74 -10.01 17.82
C GLN A 13 21.36 -8.61 17.99
N GLY A 14 20.57 -7.63 18.43
CA GLY A 14 21.07 -6.31 18.85
C GLY A 14 21.48 -5.31 17.75
N ASN A 15 21.29 -5.62 16.46
CA ASN A 15 21.67 -4.74 15.36
C ASN A 15 20.60 -3.68 15.05
N ILE A 16 21.01 -2.41 14.95
CA ILE A 16 20.21 -1.30 14.43
C ILE A 16 20.98 -0.73 13.22
N PRO A 17 20.40 -0.68 12.00
CA PRO A 17 19.05 -1.03 11.62
C PRO A 17 18.84 -2.53 11.39
N HIS A 18 17.64 -3.04 11.67
CA HIS A 18 17.24 -4.42 11.42
C HIS A 18 16.18 -4.57 10.32
N ALA A 19 15.61 -3.46 9.84
CA ALA A 19 14.87 -3.39 8.59
C ALA A 19 15.55 -2.37 7.66
N PHE A 20 15.64 -2.68 6.37
CA PHE A 20 16.25 -1.81 5.37
C PHE A 20 15.64 -2.04 3.98
N LEU A 21 15.79 -1.06 3.10
CA LEU A 21 15.30 -1.09 1.72
C LEU A 21 16.44 -1.47 0.77
N GLY A 22 16.17 -2.37 -0.17
CA GLY A 22 16.97 -2.57 -1.37
C GLY A 22 16.21 -2.14 -2.62
N LEU A 23 16.87 -1.41 -3.52
CA LEU A 23 16.34 -1.02 -4.82
C LEU A 23 17.17 -1.71 -5.91
N THR A 24 16.48 -2.37 -6.85
CA THR A 24 17.08 -3.15 -7.94
C THR A 24 16.24 -3.09 -9.21
N HIS A 25 16.86 -3.20 -10.37
CA HIS A 25 16.22 -3.31 -11.70
C HIS A 25 15.94 -4.76 -12.13
N THR A 26 16.42 -5.74 -11.37
CA THR A 26 16.18 -7.17 -11.57
C THR A 26 15.53 -7.75 -10.33
N HIS A 27 14.58 -8.66 -10.48
CA HIS A 27 13.88 -9.24 -9.34
C HIS A 27 14.87 -10.00 -8.43
N PRO A 28 14.85 -9.83 -7.10
CA PRO A 28 15.78 -10.51 -6.20
C PRO A 28 15.81 -12.04 -6.34
N ASP A 29 14.68 -12.69 -6.62
CA ASP A 29 14.65 -14.14 -6.89
C ASP A 29 15.39 -14.54 -8.18
N GLU A 30 15.48 -13.65 -9.16
CA GLU A 30 16.26 -13.88 -10.37
C GLU A 30 17.74 -13.66 -10.09
N LEU A 31 18.07 -12.61 -9.34
CA LEU A 31 19.43 -12.34 -8.87
C LEU A 31 19.97 -13.49 -8.01
N ASP A 32 19.15 -14.13 -7.18
CA ASP A 32 19.54 -15.28 -6.35
C ASP A 32 19.87 -16.54 -7.16
N LYS A 33 19.29 -16.67 -8.37
CA LYS A 33 19.59 -17.76 -9.30
C LYS A 33 20.92 -17.55 -10.02
N LEU A 34 21.45 -16.32 -10.03
CA LEU A 34 22.79 -16.06 -10.54
C LEU A 34 23.82 -16.78 -9.66
N LYS A 35 24.91 -17.24 -10.29
CA LYS A 35 26.02 -17.86 -9.57
C LYS A 35 26.78 -16.79 -8.78
N ASP A 36 28.01 -16.52 -9.18
CA ASP A 36 28.78 -15.40 -8.70
C ASP A 36 28.82 -14.36 -9.82
N VAL A 37 28.58 -13.11 -9.46
CA VAL A 37 28.62 -11.95 -10.34
C VAL A 37 29.81 -11.08 -9.97
N ASP A 38 30.33 -10.33 -10.93
CA ASP A 38 31.43 -9.39 -10.71
C ASP A 38 30.93 -8.22 -9.85
N ILE A 39 31.55 -8.02 -8.68
CA ILE A 39 31.14 -7.03 -7.67
C ILE A 39 32.35 -6.37 -7.00
N TYR A 40 32.09 -5.24 -6.35
CA TYR A 40 33.01 -4.67 -5.37
C TYR A 40 32.61 -5.07 -3.96
N LYS A 41 33.57 -5.40 -3.09
CA LYS A 41 33.32 -5.64 -1.67
C LYS A 41 34.50 -5.24 -0.81
N TYR A 42 34.30 -5.07 0.48
CA TYR A 42 35.39 -4.82 1.41
C TYR A 42 36.28 -6.07 1.56
N GLN A 43 37.60 -5.87 1.47
CA GLN A 43 38.63 -6.86 1.78
C GLN A 43 38.66 -7.10 3.29
N VAL A 44 38.58 -8.36 3.71
CA VAL A 44 38.59 -8.72 5.13
C VAL A 44 40.04 -8.77 5.65
N GLY A 45 40.33 -8.00 6.70
CA GLY A 45 41.58 -8.00 7.46
C GLY A 45 41.37 -7.25 8.79
N TYR A 46 41.73 -7.87 9.91
CA TYR A 46 41.62 -7.28 11.25
C TYR A 46 42.52 -6.03 11.31
N ASP A 47 41.99 -4.88 11.74
CA ASP A 47 42.65 -3.56 11.89
C ASP A 47 42.87 -2.70 10.62
N SER A 48 41.83 -2.35 9.86
CA SER A 48 41.95 -1.17 8.99
C SER A 48 40.82 -0.15 9.18
N ASP A 49 41.22 1.02 9.66
CA ASP A 49 40.42 2.27 9.69
C ASP A 49 40.09 2.78 8.27
N LYS A 50 40.55 2.05 7.23
CA LYS A 50 40.29 2.29 5.80
C LYS A 50 40.03 0.96 5.10
N PRO A 51 38.77 0.53 5.00
CA PRO A 51 38.46 -0.74 4.36
C PRO A 51 38.79 -0.66 2.87
N THR A 52 39.63 -1.57 2.38
CA THR A 52 40.03 -1.62 0.96
C THR A 52 38.93 -2.31 0.16
N LEU A 53 38.46 -1.69 -0.92
CA LEU A 53 37.54 -2.33 -1.86
C LEU A 53 38.31 -3.23 -2.83
N ILE A 54 37.84 -4.45 -3.00
CA ILE A 54 38.35 -5.42 -3.97
C ILE A 54 37.27 -5.76 -4.98
N HIS A 55 37.68 -5.98 -6.22
CA HIS A 55 36.82 -6.49 -7.29
C HIS A 55 36.94 -8.02 -7.34
N VAL A 56 35.81 -8.72 -7.21
CA VAL A 56 35.76 -10.18 -7.16
C VAL A 56 34.47 -10.72 -7.76
N LYS A 57 34.40 -12.04 -7.98
CA LYS A 57 33.15 -12.75 -8.19
C LYS A 57 32.55 -13.21 -6.85
N ASP A 58 31.32 -12.83 -6.57
CA ASP A 58 30.58 -13.22 -5.37
C ASP A 58 29.07 -13.08 -5.59
N LYS A 59 28.25 -13.36 -4.58
CA LYS A 59 26.81 -13.13 -4.60
C LYS A 59 26.47 -11.66 -4.76
N TRP A 60 25.43 -11.38 -5.55
CA TRP A 60 25.02 -10.03 -5.95
C TRP A 60 24.79 -9.08 -4.76
N TYR A 61 24.16 -9.57 -3.69
CA TYR A 61 23.87 -8.79 -2.48
C TYR A 61 25.12 -8.50 -1.64
N ASN A 62 26.32 -8.95 -2.04
CA ASN A 62 27.58 -8.54 -1.41
C ASN A 62 28.20 -7.30 -2.06
N ASN A 63 27.64 -6.83 -3.18
CA ASN A 63 28.15 -5.68 -3.91
C ASN A 63 28.11 -4.42 -3.05
N ILE A 64 29.20 -3.65 -3.05
CA ILE A 64 29.27 -2.29 -2.52
C ILE A 64 28.90 -1.36 -3.66
N TYR A 65 27.83 -0.61 -3.46
CA TYR A 65 27.37 0.41 -4.38
C TYR A 65 28.13 1.71 -4.09
N PRO A 66 28.46 2.50 -5.14
CA PRO A 66 28.85 3.90 -4.96
C PRO A 66 27.82 4.64 -4.10
N SER A 67 28.24 5.71 -3.43
CA SER A 67 27.28 6.56 -2.72
C SER A 67 26.21 7.08 -3.69
N ILE A 68 24.96 7.20 -3.24
CA ILE A 68 23.84 7.80 -3.99
C ILE A 68 24.11 9.27 -4.39
N LEU A 69 25.12 9.89 -3.77
CA LEU A 69 25.59 11.23 -4.09
C LEU A 69 26.70 11.26 -5.16
N ASP A 70 27.25 10.09 -5.53
CA ASP A 70 28.30 9.95 -6.53
C ASP A 70 27.73 10.03 -7.95
N SER A 71 28.48 10.62 -8.88
CA SER A 71 28.08 10.70 -10.29
C SER A 71 28.03 9.33 -11.00
N ASN A 72 28.70 8.32 -10.44
CA ASN A 72 28.76 6.96 -10.98
C ASN A 72 27.74 6.02 -10.30
N PHE A 73 26.83 6.55 -9.49
CA PHE A 73 25.78 5.76 -8.87
C PHE A 73 24.84 5.18 -9.93
N GLY A 74 24.66 3.86 -9.91
CA GLY A 74 23.90 3.12 -10.93
C GLY A 74 22.42 2.90 -10.59
N ASP A 75 21.83 3.76 -9.76
CA ASP A 75 20.43 3.73 -9.35
C ASP A 75 19.97 2.46 -8.61
N GLU A 76 20.89 1.65 -8.09
CA GLU A 76 20.63 0.46 -7.27
C GLU A 76 21.40 0.53 -5.96
N GLY A 77 20.89 -0.10 -4.90
CA GLY A 77 21.60 -0.12 -3.62
C GLY A 77 20.75 -0.58 -2.43
N PHE A 78 21.31 -0.43 -1.24
CA PHE A 78 20.66 -0.79 0.03
C PHE A 78 20.78 0.34 1.06
N TRP A 79 19.65 0.76 1.63
CA TRP A 79 19.58 1.85 2.61
C TRP A 79 18.77 1.48 3.84
N GLY A 80 19.23 1.95 5.00
CA GLY A 80 18.59 1.72 6.29
C GLY A 80 18.72 2.96 7.15
N PHE A 81 17.94 3.03 8.23
CA PHE A 81 17.89 4.21 9.07
C PHE A 81 18.13 3.87 10.54
N ALA A 82 19.10 4.54 11.18
CA ALA A 82 19.52 4.22 12.54
C ALA A 82 20.06 5.47 13.26
N PRO A 83 20.18 5.48 14.60
CA PRO A 83 20.71 6.63 15.31
C PRO A 83 22.21 6.83 15.00
N VAL A 84 22.74 8.07 15.10
CA VAL A 84 24.19 8.34 14.94
C VAL A 84 25.07 7.71 16.02
N LYS A 85 24.47 7.09 17.04
CA LYS A 85 25.17 6.36 18.12
C LYS A 85 24.27 5.25 18.65
N SER A 86 24.85 4.27 19.34
CA SER A 86 24.10 3.17 19.97
C SER A 86 23.25 3.63 21.17
N LYS A 87 22.18 4.40 20.91
CA LYS A 87 21.18 4.87 21.89
C LYS A 87 19.76 4.70 21.34
N THR A 88 18.80 4.54 22.24
CA THR A 88 17.38 4.33 21.91
C THR A 88 16.71 5.56 21.30
N SER A 89 17.22 6.77 21.58
CA SER A 89 16.71 8.00 21.01
C SER A 89 17.84 8.98 20.74
N HIS A 90 18.01 9.39 19.47
CA HIS A 90 18.99 10.38 19.04
C HIS A 90 18.71 10.83 17.60
N TRP A 91 19.50 11.75 17.05
CA TRP A 91 19.43 12.07 15.63
C TRP A 91 19.68 10.83 14.78
N GLY A 92 18.78 10.59 13.81
CA GLY A 92 18.90 9.46 12.88
C GLY A 92 19.86 9.75 11.72
N VAL A 93 20.30 8.72 11.04
CA VAL A 93 21.10 8.77 9.80
C VAL A 93 20.56 7.74 8.85
N VAL A 94 20.45 8.13 7.58
CA VAL A 94 20.23 7.19 6.49
C VAL A 94 21.59 6.63 6.08
N PHE A 95 21.75 5.34 6.34
CA PHE A 95 22.94 4.58 6.05
C PHE A 95 22.86 3.97 4.65
N GLU A 96 23.98 4.00 3.94
CA GLU A 96 24.14 3.34 2.64
C GLU A 96 24.79 1.97 2.82
N ASN A 97 24.72 1.11 1.80
CA ASN A 97 25.31 -0.23 1.81
C ASN A 97 24.87 -1.10 3.01
N ASN A 98 23.58 -1.07 3.34
CA ASN A 98 23.00 -1.79 4.47
C ASN A 98 22.96 -3.32 4.39
N GLN A 99 23.51 -3.93 3.33
CA GLN A 99 23.87 -5.35 3.27
C GLN A 99 25.03 -5.70 4.23
N TYR A 100 25.79 -4.69 4.67
CA TYR A 100 26.75 -4.77 5.77
C TYR A 100 26.11 -4.28 7.07
N ILE A 101 26.60 -4.78 8.22
CA ILE A 101 26.11 -4.41 9.55
C ILE A 101 26.75 -3.08 9.94
N PRO A 102 25.97 -2.02 10.17
CA PRO A 102 26.47 -0.82 10.81
C PRO A 102 26.82 -1.14 12.27
N LYS A 103 28.11 -1.10 12.61
CA LYS A 103 28.59 -1.40 13.95
C LYS A 103 29.22 -0.18 14.61
N TRP A 104 28.72 0.19 15.77
CA TRP A 104 29.27 1.30 16.55
C TRP A 104 30.63 0.92 17.15
N HIS A 105 31.63 1.78 16.97
CA HIS A 105 32.93 1.65 17.62
C HIS A 105 33.13 2.75 18.65
N ASP A 106 33.22 2.36 19.93
CA ASP A 106 33.38 3.30 21.04
C ASP A 106 34.66 4.16 20.92
N ASN A 107 35.75 3.57 20.44
CA ASN A 107 37.05 4.26 20.31
C ASN A 107 37.01 5.38 19.27
N PHE A 108 36.29 5.19 18.17
CA PHE A 108 36.22 6.14 17.05
C PHE A 108 34.97 7.02 17.10
N GLN A 109 34.03 6.69 17.98
CA GLN A 109 32.71 7.32 18.06
C GLN A 109 32.00 7.38 16.69
N GLN A 110 32.06 6.30 15.92
CA GLN A 110 31.42 6.21 14.60
C GLN A 110 30.98 4.77 14.28
N TYR A 111 30.08 4.65 13.29
CA TYR A 111 29.68 3.36 12.72
C TYR A 111 30.63 2.91 11.61
N THR A 112 30.95 1.62 11.57
CA THR A 112 31.68 0.96 10.47
C THR A 112 30.81 -0.09 9.78
N TYR A 113 31.21 -0.54 8.58
CA TYR A 113 30.44 -1.45 7.71
C TYR A 113 31.27 -2.65 7.26
N ILE A 114 32.08 -3.20 8.16
CA ILE A 114 33.04 -4.27 7.83
C ILE A 114 32.34 -5.64 7.89
N ASP A 115 31.50 -5.83 8.91
CA ASP A 115 30.84 -7.10 9.17
C ASP A 115 29.68 -7.30 8.17
N LYS A 116 29.70 -8.39 7.39
CA LYS A 116 28.59 -8.73 6.49
C LYS A 116 27.36 -9.15 7.30
N ARG A 117 26.16 -8.79 6.84
CA ARG A 117 24.94 -9.41 7.36
C ARG A 117 24.95 -10.92 7.04
N PRO A 118 24.41 -11.77 7.92
CA PRO A 118 24.32 -13.20 7.66
C PRO A 118 23.48 -13.45 6.42
N LEU A 119 23.83 -14.49 5.67
CA LEU A 119 23.12 -14.96 4.48
C LEU A 119 21.61 -15.04 4.69
N SER A 120 21.18 -15.42 5.90
CA SER A 120 19.78 -15.54 6.26
C SER A 120 18.98 -14.24 6.08
N THR A 121 19.62 -13.07 6.18
CA THR A 121 18.99 -11.76 5.94
C THR A 121 18.39 -11.67 4.53
N PHE A 122 19.04 -12.30 3.54
CA PHE A 122 18.66 -12.20 2.13
C PHE A 122 17.75 -13.34 1.67
N TRP A 123 17.43 -14.30 2.55
CA TRP A 123 16.50 -15.38 2.24
C TRP A 123 15.09 -14.86 1.94
N GLN A 124 14.37 -15.54 1.06
CA GLN A 124 13.02 -15.18 0.63
C GLN A 124 12.05 -14.95 1.80
N GLN A 125 12.11 -15.79 2.82
CA GLN A 125 11.27 -15.67 4.02
C GLN A 125 11.60 -14.46 4.91
N ASN A 126 12.72 -13.75 4.69
CA ASN A 126 13.09 -12.56 5.45
C ASN A 126 13.03 -11.28 4.60
N ARG A 127 12.41 -11.35 3.41
CA ARG A 127 12.24 -10.19 2.54
C ARG A 127 10.83 -10.08 1.95
N CYS A 128 10.45 -8.86 1.59
CA CYS A 128 9.20 -8.56 0.88
C CYS A 128 9.51 -7.71 -0.35
N VAL A 129 9.17 -8.21 -1.54
CA VAL A 129 9.49 -7.57 -2.83
C VAL A 129 8.22 -6.96 -3.43
N PHE A 130 8.35 -5.76 -4.00
CA PHE A 130 7.33 -5.05 -4.74
C PHE A 130 7.88 -4.65 -6.12
N GLU A 131 7.18 -5.01 -7.19
CA GLU A 131 7.45 -4.48 -8.53
C GLU A 131 6.69 -3.17 -8.72
N VAL A 132 7.40 -2.05 -8.82
CA VAL A 132 6.83 -0.69 -8.85
C VAL A 132 6.98 -0.03 -10.22
N SER A 133 6.27 1.09 -10.43
CA SER A 133 6.48 1.92 -11.62
C SER A 133 7.82 2.68 -11.56
N GLN A 134 8.27 3.17 -12.71
CA GLN A 134 9.47 4.00 -12.80
C GLN A 134 9.34 5.27 -11.94
N GLU A 135 8.19 5.96 -11.99
CA GLU A 135 7.94 7.16 -11.18
C GLU A 135 8.06 6.87 -9.68
N GLN A 136 7.46 5.77 -9.22
CA GLN A 136 7.54 5.33 -7.82
C GLN A 136 9.00 5.06 -7.40
N TYR A 137 9.76 4.38 -8.26
CA TYR A 137 11.16 4.07 -8.00
C TYR A 137 12.03 5.34 -7.91
N GLU A 138 11.97 6.20 -8.92
CA GLU A 138 12.77 7.42 -9.01
C GLU A 138 12.45 8.40 -7.88
N LYS A 139 11.16 8.58 -7.55
CA LYS A 139 10.80 9.46 -6.42
C LYS A 139 11.22 8.92 -5.07
N LEU A 140 11.17 7.59 -4.88
CA LEU A 140 11.72 7.00 -3.67
C LEU A 140 13.24 7.22 -3.60
N LEU A 141 13.95 6.99 -4.70
CA LEU A 141 15.39 7.15 -4.79
C LEU A 141 15.82 8.62 -4.51
N ASP A 142 15.15 9.59 -5.13
CA ASP A 142 15.35 11.03 -4.86
C ASP A 142 15.11 11.39 -3.39
N SER A 143 14.06 10.81 -2.79
CA SER A 143 13.72 11.01 -1.38
C SER A 143 14.82 10.45 -0.47
N ILE A 144 15.34 9.25 -0.77
CA ILE A 144 16.47 8.67 -0.04
C ILE A 144 17.72 9.51 -0.22
N LYS A 145 18.03 9.96 -1.44
CA LYS A 145 19.18 10.83 -1.75
C LYS A 145 19.15 12.12 -0.94
N THR A 146 17.97 12.74 -0.85
CA THR A 146 17.75 13.95 -0.07
C THR A 146 18.05 13.71 1.41
N GLU A 147 17.57 12.60 1.97
CA GLU A 147 17.82 12.27 3.38
C GLU A 147 19.28 11.86 3.65
N VAL A 148 19.94 11.17 2.71
CA VAL A 148 21.39 10.90 2.81
C VAL A 148 22.16 12.21 2.84
N GLU A 149 21.87 13.14 1.93
CA GLU A 149 22.52 14.46 1.87
C GLU A 149 22.28 15.25 3.16
N GLN A 150 21.06 15.25 3.70
CA GLN A 150 20.70 15.96 4.93
C GLN A 150 21.34 15.32 6.18
N THR A 151 21.45 14.00 6.21
CA THR A 151 21.94 13.29 7.40
C THR A 151 23.45 13.04 7.42
N LYS A 152 24.17 13.22 6.31
CA LYS A 152 25.61 12.92 6.19
C LYS A 152 26.51 13.65 7.19
N LYS A 153 26.10 14.82 7.68
CA LYS A 153 26.87 15.64 8.65
C LYS A 153 26.49 15.36 10.11
N ARG A 154 25.50 14.50 10.38
CA ARG A 154 25.05 14.23 11.74
C ARG A 154 26.11 13.42 12.47
N THR A 155 26.49 13.89 13.66
CA THR A 155 27.50 13.25 14.50
C THR A 155 26.95 12.97 15.90
N PRO A 156 27.56 12.05 16.67
CA PRO A 156 27.16 11.77 18.06
C PRO A 156 27.18 13.00 18.98
N ASN A 157 28.04 13.97 18.65
CA ASN A 157 28.31 15.20 19.40
C ASN A 157 27.44 16.38 18.94
N LEU A 158 26.65 16.21 17.88
CA LEU A 158 25.62 17.18 17.53
C LEU A 158 24.68 17.27 18.74
N LYS A 159 24.72 18.40 19.46
CA LYS A 159 23.69 18.73 20.44
C LYS A 159 22.37 18.79 19.69
N GLN A 160 21.27 18.63 20.41
CA GLN A 160 19.90 18.70 19.88
C GLN A 160 19.59 20.12 19.40
N ASP A 161 20.31 20.57 18.37
CA ASP A 161 20.31 21.93 17.85
C ASP A 161 19.65 21.89 16.48
N ASP A 162 18.32 22.02 16.51
CA ASP A 162 17.43 22.08 15.35
C ASP A 162 17.72 23.28 14.43
N THR A 163 18.64 24.16 14.82
CA THR A 163 18.93 25.43 14.14
C THR A 163 19.93 25.32 12.98
N GLN A 164 20.61 24.17 12.81
CA GLN A 164 21.58 23.95 11.71
C GLN A 164 21.05 23.04 10.58
N LEU A 165 19.78 22.64 10.65
CA LEU A 165 19.11 21.92 9.58
C LEU A 165 18.14 22.89 8.90
N ASP A 166 18.41 23.26 7.65
CA ASP A 166 17.43 23.94 6.82
C ASP A 166 16.19 23.02 6.71
N ASN A 167 15.11 23.35 7.44
CA ASN A 167 13.92 22.51 7.70
C ASN A 167 14.23 21.18 8.42
N PRO A 168 14.19 21.12 9.76
CA PRO A 168 14.23 19.85 10.47
C PRO A 168 12.96 19.07 10.14
N ILE A 169 13.06 18.08 9.26
CA ILE A 169 12.02 17.07 9.14
C ILE A 169 12.04 16.33 10.49
N GLU A 170 11.07 16.59 11.36
CA GLU A 170 10.88 15.86 12.63
C GLU A 170 10.93 14.33 12.40
N ASN A 171 10.55 13.87 11.20
CA ASN A 171 10.64 12.49 10.72
C ASN A 171 12.08 11.97 10.49
N LEU A 172 13.15 12.65 10.91
CA LEU A 172 14.51 12.10 10.88
C LEU A 172 15.14 12.02 12.28
N TYR A 173 14.38 12.29 13.33
CA TYR A 173 14.80 11.99 14.69
C TYR A 173 14.57 10.50 14.98
N TYR A 174 15.62 9.75 15.31
CA TYR A 174 15.48 8.34 15.64
C TYR A 174 14.98 8.18 17.08
N ASN A 175 13.91 7.42 17.25
CA ASN A 175 13.30 7.12 18.53
C ASN A 175 12.67 5.72 18.51
N SER A 176 13.31 4.77 19.18
CA SER A 176 12.81 3.40 19.35
C SER A 176 12.22 3.13 20.74
N ASN A 177 12.20 4.11 21.63
CA ASN A 177 11.55 4.03 22.94
C ASN A 177 11.07 5.43 23.36
N PRO A 178 9.89 5.88 22.90
CA PRO A 178 9.34 7.19 23.19
C PRO A 178 8.93 7.26 24.66
N VAL A 179 9.84 7.81 25.46
CA VAL A 179 9.54 8.37 26.79
C VAL A 179 9.40 9.91 26.76
N ASN A 180 9.54 10.51 25.57
CA ASN A 180 9.67 11.96 25.33
C ASN A 180 8.64 12.48 24.31
N THR A 181 8.69 13.78 23.95
CA THR A 181 7.76 14.50 23.05
C THR A 181 7.71 14.04 21.59
N HIS A 182 8.59 13.13 21.14
CA HIS A 182 8.68 12.72 19.73
C HIS A 182 8.04 11.34 19.53
N PRO A 183 7.32 11.10 18.41
CA PRO A 183 6.70 9.82 18.11
C PRO A 183 7.74 8.71 17.88
N TYR A 184 7.29 7.45 17.79
CA TYR A 184 8.12 6.34 17.33
C TYR A 184 8.63 6.62 15.93
N HIS A 185 9.95 6.57 15.74
CA HIS A 185 10.56 6.71 14.43
C HIS A 185 11.91 5.97 14.39
N ASN A 186 11.97 4.81 13.75
CA ASN A 186 13.15 3.95 13.70
C ASN A 186 13.31 3.32 12.31
N CYS A 187 14.16 2.30 12.18
CA CYS A 187 14.43 1.67 10.90
C CYS A 187 13.18 1.08 10.22
N VAL A 188 12.25 0.46 10.95
CA VAL A 188 11.05 -0.15 10.37
C VAL A 188 10.09 0.95 9.93
N THR A 189 9.79 1.90 10.82
CA THR A 189 8.86 2.99 10.47
C THR A 189 9.40 3.84 9.33
N TRP A 190 10.72 4.03 9.24
CA TRP A 190 11.35 4.71 8.11
C TRP A 190 11.07 3.97 6.79
N VAL A 191 11.31 2.64 6.74
CA VAL A 191 10.98 1.82 5.57
C VAL A 191 9.49 1.89 5.22
N LEU A 192 8.61 1.74 6.21
CA LEU A 192 7.15 1.79 5.98
C LEU A 192 6.71 3.16 5.46
N ASN A 193 7.22 4.25 6.02
CA ASN A 193 6.93 5.61 5.56
C ASN A 193 7.42 5.84 4.12
N LYS A 194 8.58 5.26 3.74
CA LYS A 194 9.06 5.30 2.36
C LYS A 194 8.09 4.63 1.40
N LEU A 195 7.60 3.44 1.73
CA LEU A 195 6.61 2.74 0.92
C LEU A 195 5.26 3.48 0.88
N ASP A 196 4.80 4.03 2.00
CA ASP A 196 3.57 4.83 2.06
C ASP A 196 3.70 6.10 1.18
N SER A 197 4.87 6.75 1.16
CA SER A 197 5.10 7.99 0.41
C SER A 197 4.91 7.84 -1.11
N ILE A 198 5.10 6.63 -1.64
CA ILE A 198 4.94 6.28 -3.07
C ILE A 198 3.62 5.54 -3.36
N GLY A 199 2.71 5.49 -2.39
CA GLY A 199 1.35 4.97 -2.58
C GLY A 199 1.19 3.47 -2.33
N ILE A 200 2.18 2.78 -1.75
CA ILE A 200 1.98 1.40 -1.28
C ILE A 200 1.09 1.43 -0.02
N GLU A 201 0.16 0.48 0.08
CA GLU A 201 -0.76 0.36 1.22
C GLU A 201 -0.03 -0.18 2.44
N ILE A 202 0.12 0.65 3.47
CA ILE A 202 0.60 0.23 4.79
C ILE A 202 -0.56 0.25 5.79
N ILE A 203 -0.81 -0.90 6.43
CA ILE A 203 -1.92 -1.07 7.39
C ILE A 203 -1.67 -0.29 8.68
N ASP A 204 -0.42 -0.28 9.15
CA ASP A 204 -0.03 0.44 10.36
C ASP A 204 1.44 0.86 10.29
N ASN A 205 1.65 2.18 10.29
CA ASN A 205 2.95 2.84 10.32
C ASN A 205 3.50 2.96 11.75
N GLU A 206 2.69 2.69 12.78
CA GLU A 206 3.16 2.62 14.16
C GLU A 206 3.86 1.28 14.38
N GLU A 207 5.18 1.32 14.60
CA GLU A 207 5.88 0.18 15.14
C GLU A 207 5.72 0.16 16.67
N TRP A 208 4.62 -0.44 17.13
CA TRP A 208 4.61 -0.98 18.47
C TRP A 208 3.67 -2.18 18.58
N LEU A 209 4.19 -3.36 18.22
CA LEU A 209 3.71 -4.58 18.84
C LEU A 209 4.61 -4.83 20.07
N PRO A 210 4.05 -5.09 21.26
CA PRO A 210 4.84 -5.24 22.48
C PRO A 210 5.87 -6.38 22.36
N ASP A 211 6.99 -6.21 23.08
CA ASP A 211 8.21 -7.04 23.12
C ASP A 211 8.04 -8.56 23.32
N ASN A 212 6.80 -9.06 23.39
CA ASN A 212 6.46 -10.48 23.50
C ASN A 212 6.32 -11.17 22.12
N ILE A 213 6.27 -10.41 21.03
CA ILE A 213 6.47 -10.89 19.65
C ILE A 213 7.78 -10.23 19.20
N SER A 214 8.76 -11.00 18.75
CA SER A 214 9.97 -10.37 18.21
C SER A 214 9.56 -9.43 17.06
N THR A 215 10.12 -8.21 16.99
CA THR A 215 9.85 -7.26 15.89
C THR A 215 9.93 -7.93 14.52
N ARG A 216 10.84 -8.91 14.40
CA ARG A 216 10.95 -9.80 13.25
C ARG A 216 9.65 -10.55 12.96
N ASP A 217 9.09 -11.29 13.91
CA ASP A 217 7.87 -12.08 13.70
C ASP A 217 6.66 -11.18 13.36
N SER A 218 6.59 -10.00 13.99
CA SER A 218 5.60 -8.96 13.69
C SER A 218 5.69 -8.48 12.23
N LEU A 219 6.89 -8.11 11.79
CA LEU A 219 7.10 -7.56 10.45
C LEU A 219 6.95 -8.65 9.36
N LEU A 220 7.35 -9.89 9.66
CA LEU A 220 7.08 -11.04 8.78
C LEU A 220 5.58 -11.30 8.62
N GLN A 221 4.80 -11.19 9.69
CA GLN A 221 3.35 -11.27 9.60
C GLN A 221 2.79 -10.14 8.73
N LYS A 222 3.31 -8.91 8.87
CA LYS A 222 2.94 -7.76 8.01
C LYS A 222 3.25 -8.02 6.53
N PHE A 223 4.36 -8.70 6.20
CA PHE A 223 4.76 -8.95 4.80
C PHE A 223 3.68 -9.69 4.01
N HIS A 224 3.04 -10.70 4.59
CA HIS A 224 1.96 -11.44 3.92
C HIS A 224 0.78 -10.53 3.55
N TYR A 225 0.40 -9.64 4.46
CA TYR A 225 -0.67 -8.67 4.19
C TYR A 225 -0.24 -7.67 3.11
N LEU A 226 0.95 -7.05 3.25
CA LEU A 226 1.46 -6.08 2.29
C LEU A 226 1.54 -6.66 0.87
N GLN A 227 2.08 -7.87 0.74
CA GLN A 227 2.17 -8.58 -0.55
C GLN A 227 0.79 -8.80 -1.16
N TYR A 228 -0.18 -9.25 -0.37
CA TYR A 228 -1.52 -9.50 -0.87
C TYR A 228 -2.22 -8.23 -1.33
N LEU A 229 -2.24 -7.19 -0.48
CA LEU A 229 -2.87 -5.91 -0.79
C LEU A 229 -2.24 -5.30 -2.05
N TYR A 230 -0.91 -5.36 -2.16
CA TYR A 230 -0.18 -4.88 -3.33
C TYR A 230 -0.47 -5.71 -4.59
N ALA A 231 -0.57 -7.04 -4.47
CA ALA A 231 -0.90 -7.91 -5.60
C ALA A 231 -2.29 -7.60 -6.16
N VAL A 232 -3.27 -7.32 -5.30
CA VAL A 232 -4.61 -6.88 -5.72
C VAL A 232 -4.52 -5.52 -6.42
N PHE A 233 -3.83 -4.54 -5.84
CA PHE A 233 -3.61 -3.24 -6.48
C PHE A 233 -2.96 -3.37 -7.88
N ARG A 234 -1.94 -4.23 -8.02
CA ARG A 234 -1.27 -4.49 -9.31
C ARG A 234 -2.22 -5.00 -10.39
N LYS A 235 -3.29 -5.72 -10.04
CA LYS A 235 -4.32 -6.11 -11.01
C LYS A 235 -5.07 -4.90 -11.56
N PHE A 236 -5.46 -3.97 -10.69
CA PHE A 236 -6.08 -2.71 -11.13
C PHE A 236 -5.09 -1.89 -11.97
N GLN A 237 -3.85 -1.75 -11.50
CA GLN A 237 -2.79 -1.02 -12.22
C GLN A 237 -2.52 -1.59 -13.61
N SER A 238 -2.58 -2.92 -13.79
CA SER A 238 -2.36 -3.55 -15.11
C SER A 238 -3.43 -3.20 -16.15
N ILE A 239 -4.60 -2.71 -15.70
CA ILE A 239 -5.73 -2.35 -16.56
C ILE A 239 -5.80 -0.84 -16.76
N ASP A 240 -5.53 -0.06 -15.72
CA ASP A 240 -5.57 1.40 -15.71
C ASP A 240 -4.18 2.00 -15.47
N SER A 241 -3.58 2.48 -16.57
CA SER A 241 -2.26 3.11 -16.58
C SER A 241 -2.15 4.35 -15.69
N ASN A 242 -3.27 5.02 -15.32
CA ASN A 242 -3.21 6.16 -14.41
C ASN A 242 -2.77 5.76 -13.00
N LEU A 243 -3.01 4.50 -12.61
CA LEU A 243 -2.60 3.94 -11.33
C LEU A 243 -1.10 3.59 -11.27
N GLU A 244 -0.35 3.73 -12.37
CA GLU A 244 1.12 3.66 -12.36
C GLU A 244 1.75 4.88 -11.69
N SER A 245 1.05 6.01 -11.69
CA SER A 245 1.51 7.22 -11.03
C SER A 245 1.41 7.13 -9.50
N ILE A 246 2.26 7.86 -8.77
CA ILE A 246 2.19 7.93 -7.30
C ILE A 246 0.83 8.49 -6.87
N THR A 247 0.33 9.49 -7.58
CA THR A 247 -0.97 10.09 -7.31
C THR A 247 -2.10 9.08 -7.51
N GLY A 248 -2.08 8.30 -8.60
CA GLY A 248 -3.07 7.25 -8.85
C GLY A 248 -3.01 6.13 -7.82
N ALA A 249 -1.80 5.68 -7.44
CA ALA A 249 -1.61 4.69 -6.38
C ALA A 249 -2.16 5.18 -5.03
N LYS A 250 -1.88 6.43 -4.65
CA LYS A 250 -2.44 7.07 -3.45
C LYS A 250 -3.96 7.22 -3.52
N ALA A 251 -4.51 7.58 -4.69
CA ALA A 251 -5.95 7.69 -4.88
C ALA A 251 -6.65 6.34 -4.67
N PHE A 252 -6.14 5.26 -5.27
CA PHE A 252 -6.63 3.90 -5.05
C PHE A 252 -6.58 3.52 -3.57
N ARG A 253 -5.45 3.77 -2.92
CA ARG A 253 -5.24 3.49 -1.50
C ARG A 253 -6.26 4.23 -0.61
N THR A 254 -6.41 5.54 -0.82
CA THR A 254 -7.36 6.37 -0.07
C THR A 254 -8.79 5.90 -0.28
N TRP A 255 -9.15 5.57 -1.52
CA TRP A 255 -10.44 4.96 -1.82
C TRP A 255 -10.65 3.64 -1.07
N ALA A 256 -9.72 2.69 -1.17
CA ALA A 256 -9.83 1.39 -0.51
C ALA A 256 -9.94 1.53 1.02
N ARG A 257 -9.19 2.46 1.62
CA ARG A 257 -9.30 2.83 3.05
C ARG A 257 -10.71 3.30 3.40
N SER A 258 -11.31 4.16 2.59
CA SER A 258 -12.69 4.65 2.82
C SER A 258 -13.74 3.53 2.84
N MET A 259 -13.47 2.41 2.14
CA MET A 259 -14.40 1.28 2.07
C MET A 259 -14.42 0.42 3.32
N THR A 260 -13.43 0.54 4.22
CA THR A 260 -13.37 -0.22 5.47
C THR A 260 -14.55 0.08 6.41
N GLN A 261 -15.10 1.28 6.33
CA GLN A 261 -16.24 1.76 7.11
C GLN A 261 -17.56 1.72 6.32
N ASN A 262 -17.51 1.32 5.04
CA ASN A 262 -18.67 1.35 4.16
C ASN A 262 -19.60 0.15 4.42
N LYS A 263 -20.91 0.44 4.54
CA LYS A 263 -21.94 -0.57 4.83
C LYS A 263 -22.03 -1.70 3.81
N ILE A 264 -21.62 -1.45 2.57
CA ILE A 264 -21.60 -2.45 1.48
C ILE A 264 -20.59 -3.56 1.77
N PHE A 265 -19.57 -3.28 2.58
CA PHE A 265 -18.53 -4.21 2.99
C PHE A 265 -18.74 -4.74 4.41
N CYS A 266 -19.84 -4.35 5.08
CA CYS A 266 -20.24 -4.89 6.37
C CYS A 266 -20.96 -6.23 6.19
N ALA A 267 -20.79 -7.14 7.15
CA ALA A 267 -21.54 -8.39 7.14
C ALA A 267 -23.04 -8.11 7.28
N LEU A 268 -23.85 -8.78 6.45
CA LEU A 268 -25.29 -8.85 6.66
C LEU A 268 -25.54 -9.75 7.87
N ARG A 269 -26.11 -9.18 8.94
CA ARG A 269 -26.63 -9.97 10.06
C ARG A 269 -28.09 -10.26 9.75
N ILE A 270 -28.37 -11.51 9.43
CA ILE A 270 -29.71 -12.02 9.16
C ILE A 270 -30.16 -12.77 10.41
N GLU A 271 -31.14 -12.23 11.12
CA GLU A 271 -31.71 -12.85 12.31
C GLU A 271 -33.22 -13.03 12.16
N GLY A 272 -33.79 -13.96 12.92
CA GLY A 272 -35.23 -14.21 12.94
C GLY A 272 -35.66 -15.46 12.18
N ASP A 273 -36.96 -15.68 12.24
CA ASP A 273 -37.65 -16.84 11.69
C ASP A 273 -38.20 -16.47 10.31
N ILE A 274 -37.84 -17.26 9.28
CA ILE A 274 -38.27 -17.04 7.89
C ILE A 274 -39.79 -16.92 7.76
N THR A 275 -40.55 -17.56 8.66
CA THR A 275 -42.02 -17.52 8.67
C THR A 275 -42.62 -16.28 9.34
N LYS A 276 -41.81 -15.54 10.12
CA LYS A 276 -42.22 -14.34 10.88
C LYS A 276 -41.58 -13.05 10.36
N GLY A 277 -40.76 -13.15 9.32
CA GLY A 277 -39.95 -12.06 8.79
C GLY A 277 -38.51 -12.17 9.28
N LEU A 278 -37.57 -12.02 8.34
CA LEU A 278 -36.15 -11.90 8.64
C LEU A 278 -35.84 -10.45 9.01
N ASP A 279 -35.16 -10.26 10.12
CA ASP A 279 -34.59 -8.97 10.51
C ASP A 279 -33.18 -8.89 9.90
N ILE A 280 -33.07 -8.13 8.81
CA ILE A 280 -31.82 -7.95 8.07
C ILE A 280 -31.21 -6.64 8.53
N SER A 281 -30.11 -6.72 9.29
CA SER A 281 -29.37 -5.55 9.73
C SER A 281 -27.97 -5.53 9.12
N THR A 282 -27.48 -4.32 8.84
CA THR A 282 -26.09 -4.09 8.44
C THR A 282 -25.28 -3.72 9.68
N GLU A 283 -24.51 -4.67 10.20
CA GLU A 283 -23.63 -4.40 11.34
C GLU A 283 -22.28 -3.89 10.87
N CYS A 284 -22.15 -2.56 10.83
CA CYS A 284 -20.85 -1.89 10.69
C CYS A 284 -20.22 -1.51 12.03
N LYS A 285 -21.01 -1.52 13.10
CA LYS A 285 -20.53 -1.15 14.43
C LYS A 285 -19.99 -2.36 15.17
N ARG A 286 -18.69 -2.30 15.46
CA ARG A 286 -18.04 -3.17 16.43
C ARG A 286 -18.68 -2.99 17.79
N THR A 287 -19.18 -4.07 18.36
CA THR A 287 -19.31 -4.18 19.81
C THR A 287 -17.92 -4.51 20.36
N ILE A 288 -17.15 -3.48 20.72
CA ILE A 288 -15.96 -3.69 21.55
C ILE A 288 -16.48 -3.99 22.95
N THR A 289 -16.54 -5.26 23.33
CA THR A 289 -16.67 -5.64 24.73
C THR A 289 -15.42 -5.12 25.44
N GLN A 290 -15.60 -4.04 26.19
CA GLN A 290 -14.59 -3.51 27.12
C GLN A 290 -14.29 -4.58 28.15
N ASN A 291 -13.11 -5.19 28.06
CA ASN A 291 -12.18 -5.39 29.18
C ASN A 291 -11.01 -6.28 28.73
N GLN A 292 -9.84 -5.67 28.50
CA GLN A 292 -8.54 -6.03 29.07
C GLN A 292 -7.41 -5.15 28.49
N LYS A 293 -6.24 -5.20 29.13
CA LYS A 293 -5.11 -4.23 29.15
C LYS A 293 -4.72 -3.59 27.80
N TYR A 294 -4.22 -2.36 27.89
CA TYR A 294 -3.63 -1.51 26.82
C TYR A 294 -2.83 -2.27 25.73
N TYR A 295 -2.07 -3.30 26.11
CA TYR A 295 -1.23 -4.12 25.22
C TYR A 295 -2.00 -5.08 24.31
N GLU A 296 -3.09 -5.68 24.79
CA GLU A 296 -3.97 -6.52 23.97
C GLU A 296 -4.71 -5.67 22.93
N ASN A 297 -4.95 -4.39 23.25
CA ASN A 297 -5.69 -3.49 22.37
C ASN A 297 -4.91 -3.09 21.11
N LYS A 298 -3.58 -2.93 21.14
CA LYS A 298 -2.78 -2.55 19.95
C LYS A 298 -2.59 -3.70 18.95
N LEU A 299 -2.25 -4.90 19.43
CA LEU A 299 -2.20 -6.09 18.58
C LEU A 299 -3.59 -6.42 18.02
N LYS A 300 -4.63 -6.33 18.87
CA LYS A 300 -6.02 -6.49 18.44
C LYS A 300 -6.39 -5.45 17.40
N ASP A 301 -6.04 -4.17 17.59
CA ASP A 301 -6.28 -3.10 16.62
C ASP A 301 -5.57 -3.37 15.28
N PHE A 302 -4.30 -3.78 15.29
CA PHE A 302 -3.58 -4.17 14.08
C PHE A 302 -4.23 -5.36 13.36
N ILE A 303 -4.52 -6.46 14.07
CA ILE A 303 -5.19 -7.64 13.50
C ILE A 303 -6.55 -7.24 12.92
N THR A 304 -7.26 -6.38 13.64
CA THR A 304 -8.59 -5.93 13.30
C THR A 304 -8.58 -5.03 12.06
N LYS A 305 -7.69 -4.03 12.00
CA LYS A 305 -7.46 -3.20 10.80
C LYS A 305 -7.04 -4.07 9.62
N SER A 306 -6.08 -4.98 9.83
CA SER A 306 -5.60 -5.92 8.81
C SER A 306 -6.75 -6.75 8.24
N SER A 307 -7.66 -7.23 9.11
CA SER A 307 -8.85 -7.97 8.72
C SER A 307 -9.82 -7.12 7.90
N ASP A 308 -10.06 -5.86 8.29
CA ASP A 308 -10.91 -4.96 7.50
C ASP A 308 -10.34 -4.70 6.10
N PHE A 309 -9.04 -4.38 6.03
CA PHE A 309 -8.35 -4.18 4.76
C PHE A 309 -8.41 -5.45 3.91
N MET A 310 -8.12 -6.61 4.50
CA MET A 310 -8.19 -7.89 3.81
C MET A 310 -9.61 -8.14 3.27
N ARG A 311 -10.66 -7.87 4.04
CA ARG A 311 -12.05 -7.98 3.60
C ARG A 311 -12.35 -7.07 2.41
N VAL A 312 -11.94 -5.80 2.46
CA VAL A 312 -12.13 -4.86 1.34
C VAL A 312 -11.39 -5.34 0.10
N TYR A 313 -10.09 -5.62 0.23
CA TYR A 313 -9.25 -6.02 -0.90
C TYR A 313 -9.67 -7.38 -1.51
N ASN A 314 -10.11 -8.33 -0.68
CA ASN A 314 -10.72 -9.58 -1.16
C ASN A 314 -11.96 -9.30 -2.00
N ARG A 315 -12.87 -8.48 -1.49
CA ARG A 315 -14.14 -8.21 -2.15
C ARG A 315 -13.96 -7.44 -3.46
N ILE A 316 -13.09 -6.44 -3.52
CA ILE A 316 -12.81 -5.73 -4.78
C ILE A 316 -12.06 -6.63 -5.78
N ASN A 317 -11.19 -7.51 -5.30
CA ASN A 317 -10.51 -8.51 -6.14
C ASN A 317 -11.50 -9.51 -6.73
N GLU A 318 -12.43 -10.04 -5.93
CA GLU A 318 -13.52 -10.91 -6.42
C GLU A 318 -14.38 -10.21 -7.47
N GLN A 319 -14.75 -8.95 -7.25
CA GLN A 319 -15.52 -8.16 -8.22
C GLN A 319 -14.75 -8.00 -9.54
N LEU A 320 -13.46 -7.69 -9.47
CA LEU A 320 -12.61 -7.55 -10.65
C LEU A 320 -12.46 -8.90 -11.38
N GLU A 321 -12.14 -9.98 -10.68
CA GLU A 321 -11.97 -11.31 -11.28
C GLU A 321 -13.22 -11.82 -12.00
N ARG A 322 -14.42 -11.52 -11.48
CA ARG A 322 -15.69 -11.83 -12.17
C ARG A 322 -15.80 -11.09 -13.50
N LEU A 323 -15.40 -9.81 -13.54
CA LEU A 323 -15.36 -9.02 -14.78
C LEU A 323 -14.30 -9.57 -15.74
N LEU A 324 -13.08 -9.84 -15.27
CA LEU A 324 -12.00 -10.37 -16.10
C LEU A 324 -12.34 -11.76 -16.65
N THR A 325 -13.05 -12.59 -15.90
CA THR A 325 -13.56 -13.89 -16.38
C THR A 325 -14.55 -13.71 -17.53
N LYS A 326 -15.48 -12.74 -17.43
CA LYS A 326 -16.40 -12.41 -18.55
C LYS A 326 -15.61 -11.98 -19.79
N VAL A 327 -14.60 -11.12 -19.63
CA VAL A 327 -13.75 -10.65 -20.72
C VAL A 327 -12.97 -11.80 -21.36
N LYS A 328 -12.37 -12.69 -20.55
CA LYS A 328 -11.62 -13.85 -21.02
C LYS A 328 -12.50 -14.83 -21.80
N ASN A 329 -13.73 -15.05 -21.36
CA ASN A 329 -14.71 -15.90 -22.07
C ASN A 329 -15.09 -15.33 -23.45
N LEU A 330 -14.89 -14.04 -23.68
CA LEU A 330 -15.05 -13.39 -24.99
C LEU A 330 -13.79 -13.48 -25.87
N GLY A 331 -12.71 -14.12 -25.38
CA GLY A 331 -11.46 -14.32 -26.13
C GLY A 331 -10.43 -13.20 -25.98
N TYR A 332 -10.66 -12.24 -25.08
CA TYR A 332 -9.75 -11.10 -24.88
C TYR A 332 -8.75 -11.40 -23.76
N THR A 333 -7.48 -11.08 -24.00
CA THR A 333 -6.37 -11.35 -23.08
C THR A 333 -5.66 -10.08 -22.61
N ASN A 334 -5.66 -9.02 -23.42
CA ASN A 334 -5.08 -7.72 -23.07
C ASN A 334 -6.19 -6.72 -22.82
N ILE A 335 -6.36 -6.35 -21.56
CA ILE A 335 -7.48 -5.52 -21.09
C ILE A 335 -6.90 -4.18 -20.67
N GLN A 336 -7.44 -3.11 -21.23
CA GLN A 336 -7.11 -1.74 -20.87
C GLN A 336 -8.40 -0.96 -20.64
N GLY A 337 -8.41 -0.14 -19.60
CA GLY A 337 -9.58 0.59 -19.17
C GLY A 337 -9.21 1.69 -18.20
N ASP A 338 -10.21 2.47 -17.82
CA ASP A 338 -10.07 3.47 -16.78
C ASP A 338 -11.04 3.15 -15.65
N PHE A 339 -10.57 3.25 -14.40
CA PHE A 339 -11.42 3.05 -13.23
C PHE A 339 -12.01 4.37 -12.75
N THR A 340 -13.30 4.34 -12.45
CA THR A 340 -13.96 5.32 -11.58
C THR A 340 -14.31 4.63 -10.27
N PHE A 341 -13.67 5.03 -9.19
CA PHE A 341 -13.91 4.44 -7.87
C PHE A 341 -15.13 5.06 -7.21
N ILE A 342 -15.95 4.22 -6.58
CA ILE A 342 -17.16 4.66 -5.89
C ILE A 342 -16.86 4.65 -4.39
N MET A 343 -16.99 5.80 -3.74
CA MET A 343 -16.77 5.97 -2.30
C MET A 343 -17.99 6.57 -1.62
N TRP A 344 -18.02 6.43 -0.29
CA TRP A 344 -19.01 7.07 0.57
C TRP A 344 -18.37 8.29 1.25
N SER A 345 -19.04 9.44 1.18
CA SER A 345 -18.68 10.64 1.95
C SER A 345 -19.54 10.70 3.20
N ASP A 346 -18.92 10.57 4.36
CA ASP A 346 -19.60 10.75 5.65
C ASP A 346 -20.01 12.21 5.88
N GLU A 347 -19.27 13.18 5.36
CA GLU A 347 -19.61 14.59 5.50
C GLU A 347 -20.89 14.94 4.73
N LEU A 348 -20.95 14.51 3.46
CA LEU A 348 -22.07 14.81 2.58
C LEU A 348 -23.20 13.79 2.71
N GLN A 349 -22.98 12.70 3.45
CA GLN A 349 -23.90 11.56 3.56
C GLN A 349 -24.37 11.08 2.17
N THR A 350 -23.44 11.01 1.21
CA THR A 350 -23.70 10.62 -0.18
C THR A 350 -22.52 9.90 -0.80
N ARG A 351 -22.76 9.20 -1.92
CA ARG A 351 -21.69 8.60 -2.71
C ARG A 351 -20.99 9.67 -3.55
N MET A 352 -19.67 9.54 -3.59
CA MET A 352 -18.80 10.33 -4.45
C MET A 352 -18.01 9.39 -5.36
N LEU A 353 -17.51 9.95 -6.43
CA LEU A 353 -16.70 9.27 -7.42
C LEU A 353 -15.30 9.83 -7.40
N LEU A 354 -14.33 8.97 -7.70
CA LEU A 354 -12.93 9.33 -7.76
C LEU A 354 -12.32 8.69 -9.00
N ASP A 355 -11.85 9.51 -9.94
CA ASP A 355 -11.21 9.03 -11.16
C ASP A 355 -10.08 9.95 -11.63
N SER A 356 -9.34 9.51 -12.64
CA SER A 356 -8.17 10.23 -13.15
C SER A 356 -8.50 11.51 -13.91
N LYS A 357 -9.78 11.73 -14.27
CA LYS A 357 -10.26 12.87 -15.04
C LYS A 357 -10.61 14.07 -14.15
N HIS A 358 -10.90 13.81 -12.88
CA HIS A 358 -11.20 14.84 -11.89
C HIS A 358 -10.00 15.01 -10.96
N ARG A 359 -9.23 16.08 -11.21
CA ARG A 359 -8.03 16.40 -10.43
C ARG A 359 -8.05 17.84 -9.95
N ASP A 360 -7.47 18.07 -8.77
CA ASP A 360 -7.19 19.41 -8.29
C ASP A 360 -6.21 20.10 -9.24
N THR A 361 -6.49 21.35 -9.59
CA THR A 361 -5.69 22.08 -10.59
C THR A 361 -4.28 22.37 -10.12
N ASN A 362 -4.05 22.47 -8.81
CA ASN A 362 -2.76 22.82 -8.23
C ASN A 362 -1.97 21.57 -7.83
N THR A 363 -2.59 20.64 -7.10
CA THR A 363 -1.90 19.45 -6.56
C THR A 363 -1.89 18.28 -7.54
N GLN A 364 -2.75 18.32 -8.57
CA GLN A 364 -3.00 17.20 -9.50
C GLN A 364 -3.52 15.94 -8.81
N GLU A 365 -3.89 16.01 -7.53
CA GLU A 365 -4.51 14.93 -6.77
C GLU A 365 -5.94 14.68 -7.25
N TYR A 366 -6.39 13.42 -7.15
CA TYR A 366 -7.74 13.06 -7.56
C TYR A 366 -8.73 13.74 -6.62
N THR A 367 -9.75 14.37 -7.19
CA THR A 367 -10.79 15.07 -6.44
C THR A 367 -12.10 14.30 -6.52
N ALA A 368 -12.71 14.09 -5.36
CA ALA A 368 -13.99 13.41 -5.30
C ALA A 368 -15.09 14.30 -5.89
N TYR A 369 -15.95 13.74 -6.73
CA TYR A 369 -17.05 14.46 -7.37
C TYR A 369 -18.40 13.73 -7.20
N PRO A 370 -19.54 14.44 -7.28
CA PRO A 370 -20.86 13.85 -7.05
C PRO A 370 -21.21 12.74 -8.05
N ILE A 371 -21.92 11.70 -7.57
CA ILE A 371 -22.31 10.54 -8.38
C ILE A 371 -23.29 10.89 -9.52
N GLU A 372 -24.01 11.99 -9.40
CA GLU A 372 -24.97 12.48 -10.40
C GLU A 372 -24.30 12.87 -11.72
N GLN A 373 -22.97 13.02 -11.73
CA GLN A 373 -22.19 13.33 -12.93
C GLN A 373 -21.83 12.09 -13.76
N ILE A 374 -22.26 10.88 -13.36
CA ILE A 374 -22.13 9.68 -14.19
C ILE A 374 -22.95 9.85 -15.46
N ASP A 375 -22.34 9.58 -16.61
CA ASP A 375 -23.06 9.47 -17.87
C ASP A 375 -23.73 8.08 -17.99
N PRO A 376 -25.08 7.99 -17.88
CA PRO A 376 -25.80 6.73 -18.00
C PRO A 376 -25.83 6.17 -19.44
N ASN A 377 -25.38 6.96 -20.43
CA ASN A 377 -25.28 6.47 -21.81
C ASN A 377 -24.08 5.53 -22.00
N ILE A 378 -23.12 5.54 -21.06
CA ILE A 378 -22.00 4.60 -21.06
C ILE A 378 -22.47 3.25 -20.51
N PRO A 379 -22.38 2.14 -21.26
CA PRO A 379 -22.91 0.84 -20.84
C PRO A 379 -22.36 0.34 -19.49
N ALA A 380 -21.08 0.60 -19.21
CA ALA A 380 -20.43 0.24 -17.96
C ALA A 380 -21.11 0.90 -16.75
N CYS A 381 -21.54 2.16 -16.89
CA CYS A 381 -22.17 2.94 -15.83
C CYS A 381 -23.53 2.36 -15.40
N ASN A 382 -24.27 1.76 -16.33
CA ASN A 382 -25.60 1.21 -16.06
C ASN A 382 -25.57 -0.03 -15.15
N TRP A 383 -24.58 -0.91 -15.34
CA TRP A 383 -24.39 -2.08 -14.49
C TRP A 383 -23.99 -1.69 -13.06
N THR A 384 -23.18 -0.65 -12.93
CA THR A 384 -22.61 -0.20 -11.64
C THR A 384 -23.56 0.60 -10.77
N LEU A 385 -24.75 0.93 -11.27
CA LEU A 385 -25.89 1.40 -10.45
C LEU A 385 -26.53 0.25 -9.63
N ASN A 386 -25.89 -0.93 -9.59
CA ASN A 386 -26.18 -1.97 -8.61
C ASN A 386 -25.65 -1.58 -7.21
N HIS A 387 -26.43 -1.86 -6.15
CA HIS A 387 -26.12 -1.55 -4.75
C HIS A 387 -24.71 -1.96 -4.28
N ASN A 388 -24.09 -2.97 -4.91
CA ASN A 388 -22.82 -3.57 -4.46
C ASN A 388 -21.57 -3.16 -5.25
N ALA A 389 -21.68 -2.33 -6.29
CA ALA A 389 -20.53 -1.95 -7.09
C ALA A 389 -19.59 -1.03 -6.29
N SER A 390 -18.30 -1.37 -6.30
CA SER A 390 -17.26 -0.57 -5.61
C SER A 390 -16.46 0.30 -6.58
N PHE A 391 -16.49 -0.03 -7.87
CA PHE A 391 -15.83 0.71 -8.94
C PHE A 391 -16.58 0.50 -10.25
N ILE A 392 -16.33 1.40 -11.20
CA ILE A 392 -16.71 1.33 -12.60
C ILE A 392 -15.45 1.09 -13.42
N LEU A 393 -15.48 0.07 -14.28
CA LEU A 393 -14.41 -0.17 -15.25
C LEU A 393 -14.92 0.20 -16.63
N ILE A 394 -14.43 1.29 -17.19
CA ILE A 394 -14.73 1.69 -18.56
C ILE A 394 -13.62 1.12 -19.45
N LEU A 395 -13.93 0.06 -20.18
CA LEU A 395 -12.99 -0.58 -21.10
C LEU A 395 -12.73 0.33 -22.31
N ARG A 396 -11.46 0.49 -22.68
CA ARG A 396 -11.05 1.35 -23.82
C ARG A 396 -11.47 0.77 -25.17
N ASP A 397 -11.55 -0.55 -25.28
CA ASP A 397 -12.14 -1.21 -26.44
C ASP A 397 -13.66 -1.13 -26.35
N GLU A 398 -14.27 -0.33 -27.25
CA GLU A 398 -15.70 -0.09 -27.27
C GLU A 398 -16.52 -1.35 -27.58
N MET A 399 -16.04 -2.21 -28.48
CA MET A 399 -16.75 -3.46 -28.83
C MET A 399 -16.72 -4.42 -27.65
N LEU A 400 -15.57 -4.54 -26.98
CA LEU A 400 -15.45 -5.32 -25.76
C LEU A 400 -16.34 -4.74 -24.65
N CYS A 401 -16.31 -3.43 -24.45
CA CYS A 401 -17.16 -2.74 -23.47
C CYS A 401 -18.64 -3.07 -23.71
N ARG A 402 -19.12 -2.91 -24.96
CA ARG A 402 -20.48 -3.28 -25.36
C ARG A 402 -20.76 -4.75 -25.13
N ALA A 403 -19.82 -5.66 -25.41
CA ALA A 403 -20.02 -7.10 -25.24
C ALA A 403 -20.09 -7.53 -23.77
N VAL A 404 -19.21 -6.99 -22.92
CA VAL A 404 -19.17 -7.26 -21.47
C VAL A 404 -20.43 -6.72 -20.79
N TYR A 405 -20.87 -5.52 -21.19
CA TYR A 405 -22.00 -4.84 -20.59
C TYR A 405 -23.30 -4.94 -21.42
N LYS A 406 -23.38 -5.88 -22.38
CA LYS A 406 -24.50 -5.98 -23.34
C LYS A 406 -25.88 -6.09 -22.69
N ASN A 407 -25.96 -6.77 -21.54
CA ASN A 407 -27.21 -6.96 -20.80
C ASN A 407 -27.64 -5.70 -20.02
N TYR A 408 -26.78 -4.68 -19.99
CA TYR A 408 -26.97 -3.41 -19.29
C TYR A 408 -26.95 -2.22 -20.27
N HIS A 409 -26.92 -2.49 -21.57
CA HIS A 409 -27.08 -1.48 -22.60
C HIS A 409 -28.57 -1.33 -22.93
N TYR A 410 -29.17 -0.26 -22.40
CA TYR A 410 -30.55 0.10 -22.69
C TYR A 410 -30.57 1.20 -23.76
N PRO A 411 -30.83 0.87 -25.04
CA PRO A 411 -30.65 1.82 -26.14
C PRO A 411 -31.62 3.01 -26.13
N ASN A 412 -32.63 3.03 -25.25
CA ASN A 412 -33.62 4.10 -25.12
C ASN A 412 -34.22 4.14 -23.69
N MET A 413 -33.41 4.39 -22.65
CA MET A 413 -34.00 4.72 -21.34
C MET A 413 -34.58 6.13 -21.39
N SER A 414 -35.86 6.29 -21.01
CA SER A 414 -36.41 7.64 -20.83
C SER A 414 -35.65 8.34 -19.68
N GLU A 415 -35.46 9.65 -19.77
CA GLU A 415 -34.85 10.44 -18.69
C GLU A 415 -35.53 10.18 -17.34
N SER A 416 -36.85 9.99 -17.34
CA SER A 416 -37.64 9.64 -16.16
C SER A 416 -37.31 8.27 -15.56
N PHE A 417 -36.93 7.29 -16.38
CA PHE A 417 -36.51 5.96 -15.94
C PHE A 417 -35.10 6.02 -15.33
N ILE A 418 -34.19 6.75 -15.96
CA ILE A 418 -32.84 7.02 -15.46
C ILE A 418 -32.92 7.75 -14.11
N ASP A 419 -33.71 8.82 -14.02
CA ASP A 419 -33.92 9.60 -12.80
C ASP A 419 -34.53 8.75 -11.68
N SER A 420 -35.48 7.88 -12.00
CA SER A 420 -36.08 6.95 -11.02
C SER A 420 -35.08 5.91 -10.49
N ILE A 421 -34.22 5.36 -11.35
CA ILE A 421 -33.16 4.42 -10.94
C ILE A 421 -32.14 5.15 -10.06
N ASN A 422 -31.67 6.33 -10.49
CA ASN A 422 -30.71 7.13 -9.74
C ASN A 422 -31.25 7.54 -8.37
N LYS A 423 -32.51 8.01 -8.29
CA LYS A 423 -33.16 8.36 -7.03
C LYS A 423 -33.32 7.17 -6.09
N SER A 424 -33.76 6.01 -6.60
CA SER A 424 -33.88 4.81 -5.78
C SER A 424 -32.50 4.32 -5.31
N HIS A 425 -31.49 4.38 -6.17
CA HIS A 425 -30.11 4.05 -5.83
C HIS A 425 -29.60 4.96 -4.69
N ILE A 426 -29.74 6.29 -4.82
CA ILE A 426 -29.33 7.27 -3.82
C ILE A 426 -30.07 7.06 -2.48
N ALA A 427 -31.37 6.75 -2.51
CA ALA A 427 -32.17 6.48 -1.32
C ALA A 427 -31.68 5.25 -0.54
N ILE A 428 -31.40 4.14 -1.24
CA ILE A 428 -30.87 2.91 -0.65
C ILE A 428 -29.52 3.17 0.04
N LEU A 429 -28.65 3.89 -0.64
CA LEU A 429 -27.26 4.08 -0.20
C LEU A 429 -27.11 5.08 0.93
N SER A 430 -28.01 6.06 0.99
CA SER A 430 -28.10 6.99 2.11
C SER A 430 -28.73 6.39 3.37
N GLY A 431 -29.13 5.11 3.34
CA GLY A 431 -29.87 4.49 4.43
C GLY A 431 -31.26 5.11 4.66
N LYS A 432 -31.74 5.89 3.69
CA LYS A 432 -33.06 6.52 3.66
C LYS A 432 -33.97 5.82 2.64
N ASP A 433 -33.76 4.52 2.44
CA ASP A 433 -34.63 3.74 1.57
C ASP A 433 -36.03 3.75 2.14
N ASP A 434 -36.97 4.39 1.44
CA ASP A 434 -38.37 4.08 1.67
C ASP A 434 -38.66 2.81 0.88
N LEU A 435 -38.57 1.67 1.58
CA LEU A 435 -38.92 0.33 1.06
C LEU A 435 -40.34 0.26 0.46
N ARG A 436 -41.15 1.32 0.57
CA ARG A 436 -42.48 1.46 -0.03
C ARG A 436 -42.48 1.98 -1.47
N TYR A 437 -41.39 2.56 -1.99
CA TYR A 437 -41.39 3.09 -3.35
C TYR A 437 -41.35 1.96 -4.39
N TRP A 438 -42.48 1.74 -5.05
CA TRP A 438 -42.78 0.57 -5.87
C TRP A 438 -42.99 1.00 -7.33
N SER A 439 -41.93 0.99 -8.15
CA SER A 439 -42.07 1.13 -9.60
C SER A 439 -41.83 -0.22 -10.29
N GLN A 440 -42.53 -0.50 -11.38
CA GLN A 440 -42.34 -1.73 -12.18
C GLN A 440 -40.88 -1.88 -12.67
N SER A 441 -40.23 -0.75 -12.95
CA SER A 441 -38.80 -0.66 -13.27
C SER A 441 -37.90 -1.20 -12.16
N LEU A 442 -38.21 -0.83 -10.91
CA LEU A 442 -37.49 -1.32 -9.72
C LEU A 442 -37.68 -2.82 -9.52
N HIS A 443 -38.86 -3.35 -9.86
CA HIS A 443 -39.14 -4.78 -9.78
C HIS A 443 -38.31 -5.60 -10.77
N ALA A 444 -38.14 -5.12 -12.01
CA ALA A 444 -37.30 -5.77 -13.01
C ALA A 444 -35.80 -5.78 -12.62
N LEU A 445 -35.30 -4.66 -12.09
CA LEU A 445 -33.95 -4.56 -11.52
C LEU A 445 -33.77 -5.52 -10.33
N ARG A 446 -34.68 -5.53 -9.36
CA ARG A 446 -34.61 -6.45 -8.22
C ARG A 446 -34.72 -7.93 -8.62
N LYS A 447 -35.52 -8.28 -9.63
CA LYS A 447 -35.62 -9.66 -10.15
C LYS A 447 -34.37 -10.15 -10.87
N SER A 448 -33.70 -9.27 -11.63
CA SER A 448 -32.45 -9.63 -12.32
C SER A 448 -31.27 -9.86 -11.37
N VAL A 449 -31.29 -9.23 -10.19
CA VAL A 449 -30.29 -9.44 -9.13
C VAL A 449 -30.50 -10.78 -8.41
N VAL A 450 -31.75 -11.24 -8.24
CA VAL A 450 -32.06 -12.52 -7.55
C VAL A 450 -31.77 -13.75 -8.43
N TYR A 451 -31.68 -13.59 -9.75
CA TYR A 451 -31.40 -14.72 -10.66
C TYR A 451 -29.91 -15.06 -10.82
N GLU A 452 -28.97 -14.27 -10.26
CA GLU A 452 -27.53 -14.56 -10.31
C GLU A 452 -26.97 -15.21 -9.02
N GLU A 453 -27.77 -15.38 -7.95
CA GLU A 453 -27.36 -16.11 -6.73
C GLU A 453 -27.75 -17.60 -6.75
N GLY A 454 -28.25 -18.10 -7.88
CA GLY A 454 -28.53 -19.50 -8.08
C GLY A 454 -28.01 -20.00 -9.42
N ILE A 455 -26.69 -20.23 -9.50
CA ILE A 455 -25.98 -21.32 -10.22
C ILE A 455 -24.54 -21.36 -9.71
#